data_AF-A0A0S8C6G7-F1
#
_entry.id   AF-A0A0S8C6G7-F1
#
_cell.length_a   1.000
_cell.length_b   1.000
_cell.length_c   1.000
_cell.angle_alpha   90.00
_cell.angle_beta   90.00
_cell.angle_gamma   90.00
#
_symmetry.space_group_name_H-M   'P 1'
#
loop_
_entity.id
_entity.type
_entity.pdbx_description
1 polymer ?
#
loop_
_entity_poly.entity_id
_entity_poly.type
_entity_poly.pdbx_seq_one_letter_code
_entity_poly.pdbx_strand_id
1 'polypeptide(L)'
;MMKDEIEIFFRILRVPLKSTVRHAAATRKTGESLWVQVRRGGLSGFGEGCPRGYVTGETLDTSYQWLEQHVRGIQASCHSLEQLQAWQVEHEELIDAAPSSWCAVECALLDLFAREKACSVEELLGQNGPAGRYEYTAVL
;
A
#
# COMPACT_ATOMS: atom_id res chain seq x y z
N MET A 1 25.12 -0.40 17.00
CA MET A 1 23.69 -0.64 17.24
C MET A 1 22.97 -0.16 15.99
N MET A 2 22.57 -1.07 15.10
CA MET A 2 21.89 -0.67 13.85
C MET A 2 20.55 -0.05 14.23
N LYS A 3 20.26 1.12 13.66
CA LYS A 3 18.99 1.81 13.83
C LYS A 3 17.86 0.89 13.37
N ASP A 4 16.91 0.63 14.26
CA ASP A 4 15.69 -0.12 14.01
C ASP A 4 14.65 0.74 13.25
N GLU A 5 15.14 1.52 12.29
CA GLU A 5 14.35 2.49 11.53
C GLU A 5 13.76 1.81 10.29
N ILE A 6 12.51 2.16 9.95
CA ILE A 6 11.88 1.69 8.72
C ILE A 6 12.42 2.45 7.50
N GLU A 7 12.79 1.70 6.46
CA GLU A 7 13.18 2.25 5.16
C GLU A 7 12.06 2.06 4.15
N ILE A 8 11.56 3.13 3.53
CA ILE A 8 10.49 3.07 2.55
C ILE A 8 11.05 3.32 1.14
N PHE A 9 10.77 2.40 0.22
CA PHE A 9 11.09 2.48 -1.19
C PHE A 9 9.80 2.43 -2.00
N PHE A 10 9.69 3.27 -3.03
CA PHE A 10 8.51 3.29 -3.88
C PHE A 10 8.86 3.48 -5.35
N ARG A 11 8.02 2.91 -6.22
CA ARG A 11 8.19 2.98 -7.67
C ARG A 11 6.87 2.85 -8.40
N ILE A 12 6.81 3.42 -9.59
CA ILE A 12 5.69 3.20 -10.51
C ILE A 12 5.85 1.81 -11.15
N LEU A 13 4.77 1.03 -11.11
CA LEU A 13 4.66 -0.25 -11.78
C LEU A 13 3.72 -0.11 -12.99
N ARG A 14 4.15 -0.64 -14.14
CA ARG A 14 3.33 -0.73 -15.36
C ARG A 14 3.36 -2.16 -15.88
N VAL A 15 2.20 -2.81 -15.89
CA VAL A 15 2.05 -4.21 -16.30
C VAL A 15 1.11 -4.29 -17.51
N PRO A 16 1.55 -4.81 -18.67
CA PRO A 16 0.67 -5.05 -19.80
C PRO A 16 -0.46 -6.02 -19.44
N LEU A 17 -1.70 -5.66 -19.76
CA LEU A 17 -2.86 -6.53 -19.55
C LEU A 17 -3.05 -7.47 -20.75
N LYS A 18 -3.45 -8.72 -20.47
CA LYS A 18 -3.73 -9.72 -21.51
C LYS A 18 -4.94 -9.34 -22.37
N SER A 19 -5.86 -8.56 -21.84
CA SER A 19 -7.07 -8.08 -22.50
C SER A 19 -7.31 -6.61 -22.21
N THR A 20 -8.08 -5.95 -23.09
CA THR A 20 -8.47 -4.56 -22.87
C THR A 20 -9.62 -4.51 -21.87
N VAL A 21 -9.41 -3.85 -20.75
CA VAL A 21 -10.48 -3.59 -19.77
C VAL A 21 -11.21 -2.31 -20.18
N ARG A 22 -12.52 -2.41 -20.41
CA ARG A 22 -13.38 -1.27 -20.76
C ARG A 22 -14.44 -1.10 -19.68
N HIS A 23 -14.62 0.13 -19.23
CA HIS A 23 -15.74 0.56 -18.40
C HIS A 23 -16.24 1.91 -18.91
N ALA A 24 -17.40 2.37 -18.42
CA ALA A 24 -18.06 3.59 -18.91
C ALA A 24 -17.16 4.83 -18.87
N ALA A 25 -16.29 4.93 -17.86
CA ALA A 25 -15.38 6.06 -17.65
C ALA A 25 -13.98 5.94 -18.30
N ALA A 26 -13.54 4.75 -18.75
CA ALA A 26 -12.20 4.57 -19.34
C ALA A 26 -11.99 3.22 -20.03
N THR A 27 -10.95 3.17 -20.87
CA THR A 27 -10.44 1.96 -21.51
C THR A 27 -8.95 1.82 -21.18
N ARG A 28 -8.50 0.64 -20.77
CA ARG A 28 -7.09 0.40 -20.42
C ARG A 28 -6.56 -0.91 -21.00
N LYS A 29 -5.29 -0.89 -21.39
CA LYS A 29 -4.50 -2.06 -21.83
C LYS A 29 -3.29 -2.33 -20.93
N THR A 30 -3.06 -1.47 -19.94
CA THR A 30 -1.94 -1.53 -19.01
C THR A 30 -2.47 -1.30 -17.60
N GLY A 31 -2.11 -2.19 -16.69
CA GLY A 31 -2.26 -2.00 -15.26
C GLY A 31 -1.17 -1.05 -14.78
N GLU A 32 -1.58 -0.01 -14.07
CA GLU A 32 -0.68 1.03 -13.57
C GLU A 32 -0.92 1.19 -12.07
N SER A 33 0.16 1.19 -11.30
CA SER A 33 0.09 1.30 -9.85
C SER A 33 1.36 1.90 -9.26
N LEU A 34 1.23 2.34 -8.02
CA LEU A 34 2.32 2.75 -7.15
C LEU A 34 2.64 1.57 -6.23
N TRP A 35 3.85 1.05 -6.32
CA TRP A 35 4.31 -0.06 -5.51
C TRP A 35 5.26 0.44 -4.43
N VAL A 36 5.05 -0.02 -3.19
CA VAL A 36 5.82 0.38 -2.01
C VAL A 36 6.41 -0.87 -1.34
N GLN A 37 7.66 -0.74 -0.90
CA GLN A 37 8.33 -1.69 -0.02
C GLN A 37 8.81 -0.97 1.24
N VAL A 38 8.49 -1.53 2.41
CA VAL A 38 9.06 -1.10 3.68
C VAL A 38 10.03 -2.17 4.17
N ARG A 39 11.20 -1.78 4.68
CA ARG A 39 12.19 -2.69 5.26
C ARG A 39 12.52 -2.30 6.68
N ARG A 40 12.66 -3.31 7.55
CA ARG A 40 13.20 -3.19 8.91
C ARG A 40 13.70 -4.55 9.37
N GLY A 41 14.85 -4.59 10.05
CA GLY A 41 15.35 -5.82 10.68
C GLY A 41 15.54 -7.02 9.71
N GLY A 42 15.81 -6.77 8.43
CA GLY A 42 15.94 -7.83 7.40
C GLY A 42 14.61 -8.36 6.85
N LEU A 43 13.47 -7.89 7.37
CA LEU A 43 12.15 -8.18 6.84
C LEU A 43 11.73 -7.11 5.81
N SER A 44 10.76 -7.46 4.97
CA SER A 44 10.16 -6.54 4.02
C SER A 44 8.64 -6.73 4.00
N GLY A 45 7.92 -5.62 4.04
CA GLY A 45 6.49 -5.56 3.73
C GLY A 45 6.24 -4.89 2.40
N PHE A 46 5.14 -5.23 1.73
CA PHE A 46 4.81 -4.77 0.39
C PHE A 46 3.37 -4.27 0.31
N GLY A 47 3.17 -3.19 -0.45
CA GLY A 47 1.86 -2.59 -0.66
C GLY A 47 1.74 -1.96 -2.05
N GLU A 48 0.50 -1.80 -2.49
CA GLU A 48 0.20 -1.32 -3.82
C GLU A 48 -1.01 -0.37 -3.79
N GLY A 49 -0.84 0.81 -4.38
CA GLY A 49 -1.89 1.79 -4.60
C GLY A 49 -2.21 1.92 -6.07
N CYS A 50 -3.48 2.01 -6.42
CA CYS A 50 -3.92 2.10 -7.80
C CYS A 50 -4.55 3.46 -8.10
N PRO A 51 -3.77 4.56 -8.26
CA PRO A 51 -4.34 5.88 -8.52
C PRO A 51 -5.12 5.90 -9.82
N ARG A 52 -6.34 6.42 -9.77
CA ARG A 52 -7.23 6.56 -10.94
C ARG A 52 -7.86 7.94 -10.90
N GLY A 53 -7.52 8.80 -11.85
CA GLY A 53 -8.06 10.17 -11.89
C GLY A 53 -9.59 10.22 -11.92
N TYR A 54 -10.25 9.23 -12.51
CA TYR A 54 -11.71 9.12 -12.57
C TYR A 54 -12.36 8.39 -11.37
N VAL A 55 -11.59 7.95 -10.37
CA VAL A 55 -12.11 7.32 -9.14
C VAL A 55 -11.63 8.08 -7.91
N THR A 56 -10.32 8.23 -7.77
CA THR A 56 -9.68 8.79 -6.56
C THR A 56 -9.18 10.22 -6.77
N GLY A 57 -9.31 10.77 -7.99
CA GLY A 57 -8.72 12.07 -8.34
C GLY A 57 -7.20 12.04 -8.51
N GLU A 58 -6.54 10.93 -8.17
CA GLU A 58 -5.09 10.80 -8.25
C GLU A 58 -4.60 10.31 -9.62
N THR A 59 -3.40 10.75 -9.99
CA THR A 59 -2.60 10.21 -11.08
C THR A 59 -1.35 9.53 -10.51
N LEU A 60 -0.63 8.75 -11.33
CA LEU A 60 0.65 8.19 -10.90
C LEU A 60 1.64 9.28 -10.46
N ASP A 61 1.67 10.41 -11.17
CA ASP A 61 2.61 11.50 -10.91
C ASP A 61 2.28 12.20 -9.59
N THR A 62 1.00 12.53 -9.36
CA THR A 62 0.57 13.14 -8.09
C THR A 62 0.78 12.20 -6.91
N SER A 63 0.54 10.90 -7.09
CA SER A 63 0.78 9.90 -6.04
C SER A 63 2.25 9.73 -5.72
N TYR A 64 3.12 9.76 -6.73
CA TYR A 64 4.57 9.71 -6.54
C TYR A 64 5.07 10.95 -5.78
N GLN A 65 4.60 12.14 -6.17
CA GLN A 65 4.94 13.41 -5.51
C GLN A 65 4.45 13.43 -4.05
N TRP A 66 3.26 12.91 -3.78
CA TRP A 66 2.73 12.79 -2.42
C TRP A 66 3.66 11.93 -1.55
N LEU A 67 4.13 10.78 -2.06
CA LEU A 67 5.12 9.98 -1.32
C LEU A 67 6.44 10.72 -1.11
N GLU A 68 6.97 11.40 -2.12
CA GLU A 68 8.20 12.19 -1.94
C GLU A 68 8.08 13.23 -0.82
N GLN A 69 6.91 13.84 -0.68
CA GLN A 69 6.64 14.86 0.33
C GLN A 69 6.47 14.28 1.73
N HIS A 70 5.78 13.13 1.87
CA HIS A 70 5.33 12.63 3.18
C HIS A 70 6.11 11.42 3.70
N VAL A 71 6.89 10.73 2.86
CA VAL A 71 7.58 9.48 3.24
C VAL A 71 8.47 9.63 4.47
N ARG A 72 9.18 10.76 4.60
CA ARG A 72 10.06 10.98 5.76
C ARG A 72 9.29 11.11 7.08
N GLY A 73 8.12 11.76 7.04
CA GLY A 73 7.25 11.89 8.21
C GLY A 73 6.69 10.53 8.62
N ILE A 74 6.23 9.75 7.64
CA ILE A 74 5.73 8.39 7.88
C ILE A 74 6.85 7.49 8.44
N GLN A 75 8.06 7.55 7.85
CA GLN A 75 9.23 6.81 8.34
C GLN A 75 9.61 7.15 9.78
N ALA A 76 9.42 8.41 10.19
CA ALA A 76 9.72 8.86 11.53
C ALA A 76 8.66 8.44 12.57
N SER A 77 7.42 8.23 12.14
CA SER A 77 6.27 8.08 13.05
C SER A 77 5.68 6.67 13.12
N CYS A 78 5.65 5.92 12.02
CA CYS A 78 4.86 4.69 11.91
C CYS A 78 5.71 3.42 12.11
N HIS A 79 6.09 3.11 13.36
CA HIS A 79 6.92 1.93 13.67
C HIS A 79 6.13 0.74 14.22
N SER A 80 4.84 0.92 14.51
CA SER A 80 3.94 -0.15 14.97
C SER A 80 2.53 0.06 14.44
N LEU A 81 1.65 -0.94 14.61
CA LEU A 81 0.25 -0.86 14.24
C LEU A 81 -0.46 0.30 14.96
N GLU A 82 -0.19 0.47 16.25
CA GLU A 82 -0.80 1.49 17.08
C GLU A 82 -0.39 2.90 16.63
N GLN A 83 0.88 3.06 16.25
CA GLN A 83 1.39 4.33 15.70
C GLN A 83 0.86 4.61 14.31
N LEU A 84 0.73 3.59 13.46
CA LEU A 84 0.11 3.72 12.14
C LEU A 84 -1.35 4.19 12.26
N GLN A 85 -2.12 3.60 13.18
CA GLN A 85 -3.50 4.00 13.46
C GLN A 85 -3.58 5.44 14.00
N ALA A 86 -2.69 5.81 14.93
CA ALA A 86 -2.63 7.17 15.45
C ALA A 86 -2.29 8.19 14.35
N TRP A 87 -1.33 7.86 13.48
CA TRP A 87 -0.96 8.71 12.35
C TRP A 87 -2.12 8.90 11.38
N GLN A 88 -2.87 7.83 11.09
CA GLN A 88 -4.05 7.88 10.22
C GLN A 88 -5.11 8.85 10.75
N VAL A 89 -5.40 8.79 12.06
CA VAL A 89 -6.38 9.69 12.69
C VAL A 89 -5.89 11.14 12.68
N GLU A 90 -4.61 11.38 12.92
CA GLU A 90 -4.02 12.72 12.93
C GLU A 90 -3.98 13.36 11.52
N HIS A 91 -3.87 12.54 10.47
CA HIS A 91 -3.64 12.98 9.09
C HIS A 91 -4.83 12.64 8.15
N GLU A 92 -6.04 12.53 8.67
CA GLU A 92 -7.24 12.15 7.91
C GLU A 92 -7.41 12.98 6.62
N GLU A 93 -7.39 14.31 6.71
CA GLU A 93 -7.54 15.19 5.54
C GLU A 93 -6.43 14.99 4.50
N LEU A 94 -5.20 14.72 4.96
CA LEU A 94 -4.06 14.46 4.10
C LEU A 94 -4.21 13.13 3.35
N ILE A 95 -4.75 12.12 4.02
CA ILE A 95 -5.01 10.78 3.47
C ILE A 95 -6.17 10.84 2.47
N ASP A 96 -7.25 11.55 2.80
CA ASP A 96 -8.42 11.71 1.94
C ASP A 96 -8.08 12.43 0.63
N ALA A 97 -7.06 13.29 0.64
CA ALA A 97 -6.55 13.93 -0.57
C ALA A 97 -5.73 12.98 -1.48
N ALA A 98 -5.22 11.87 -0.97
CA ALA A 98 -4.38 10.92 -1.70
C ALA A 98 -4.58 9.45 -1.26
N PRO A 99 -5.81 8.90 -1.35
CA PRO A 99 -6.15 7.62 -0.73
C PRO A 99 -5.42 6.43 -1.36
N SER A 100 -5.13 6.44 -2.66
CA SER A 100 -4.36 5.37 -3.30
C SER A 100 -2.91 5.41 -2.86
N SER A 101 -2.36 6.62 -2.69
CA SER A 101 -0.99 6.83 -2.23
C SER A 101 -0.82 6.33 -0.79
N TRP A 102 -1.76 6.67 0.08
CA TRP A 102 -1.81 6.15 1.45
C TRP A 102 -1.96 4.62 1.47
N CYS A 103 -2.91 4.07 0.72
CA CYS A 103 -3.16 2.63 0.65
C CYS A 103 -1.89 1.83 0.31
N ALA A 104 -1.07 2.33 -0.63
CA ALA A 104 0.20 1.68 -0.96
C ALA A 104 1.15 1.57 0.25
N VAL A 105 1.22 2.61 1.07
CA VAL A 105 2.10 2.67 2.25
C VAL A 105 1.53 1.88 3.41
N GLU A 106 0.24 2.06 3.70
CA GLU A 106 -0.47 1.37 4.77
C GLU A 106 -0.39 -0.15 4.58
N CYS A 107 -0.68 -0.66 3.38
CA CYS A 107 -0.55 -2.09 3.10
C CYS A 107 0.88 -2.59 3.31
N ALA A 108 1.89 -1.80 2.91
CA ALA A 108 3.29 -2.21 3.06
C ALA A 108 3.74 -2.24 4.53
N LEU A 109 3.26 -1.30 5.35
CA LEU A 109 3.50 -1.29 6.80
C LEU A 109 2.77 -2.43 7.50
N LEU A 110 1.50 -2.68 7.17
CA LEU A 110 0.73 -3.80 7.72
C LEU A 110 1.37 -5.15 7.41
N ASP A 111 1.80 -5.36 6.16
CA ASP A 111 2.52 -6.60 5.76
C ASP A 111 3.84 -6.75 6.54
N LEU A 112 4.59 -5.66 6.73
CA LEU A 112 5.83 -5.69 7.53
C LEU A 112 5.54 -6.08 8.99
N PHE A 113 4.58 -5.41 9.63
CA PHE A 113 4.25 -5.64 11.04
C PHE A 113 3.69 -7.04 11.29
N ALA A 114 2.92 -7.58 10.35
CA ALA A 114 2.41 -8.95 10.42
C ALA A 114 3.58 -9.96 10.34
N ARG A 115 4.53 -9.75 9.44
CA ARG A 115 5.74 -10.58 9.29
C ARG A 115 6.63 -10.55 10.53
N GLU A 116 6.80 -9.38 11.14
CA GLU A 116 7.56 -9.23 12.39
C GLU A 116 6.93 -10.01 13.55
N LYS A 117 5.59 -10.07 13.59
CA LYS A 117 4.84 -10.87 14.57
C LYS A 117 4.63 -12.32 14.14
N ALA A 118 5.15 -12.72 12.97
CA ALA A 118 4.97 -14.04 12.36
C ALA A 118 3.48 -14.46 12.27
N CYS A 119 2.60 -13.51 11.96
CA CYS A 119 1.17 -13.75 11.77
C CYS A 119 0.69 -13.22 10.41
N SER A 120 -0.57 -13.51 10.07
CA SER A 120 -1.26 -12.89 8.94
C SER A 120 -1.64 -11.44 9.24
N VAL A 121 -1.96 -10.66 8.19
CA VAL A 121 -2.46 -9.28 8.35
C VAL A 121 -3.83 -9.30 9.02
N GLU A 122 -4.66 -10.30 8.71
CA GLU A 122 -5.95 -10.52 9.36
C GLU A 122 -5.80 -10.70 10.86
N GLU A 123 -4.90 -11.60 11.29
CA GLU A 123 -4.61 -11.80 12.72
C GLU A 123 -4.03 -10.54 13.37
N LEU A 124 -3.14 -9.81 12.67
CA LEU A 124 -2.60 -8.54 13.14
C LEU A 124 -3.71 -7.52 13.43
N LEU A 125 -4.76 -7.50 12.60
CA LEU A 125 -5.92 -6.62 12.73
C LEU A 125 -7.02 -7.20 13.65
N GLY A 126 -6.77 -8.32 14.33
CA GLY A 126 -7.72 -8.97 15.23
C GLY A 126 -8.89 -9.64 14.50
N GLN A 127 -8.74 -9.93 13.21
CA GLN A 127 -9.71 -10.64 12.39
C GLN A 127 -9.36 -12.13 12.30
N ASN A 128 -10.38 -12.95 12.08
CA ASN A 128 -10.14 -14.35 11.72
C ASN A 128 -9.68 -14.41 10.26
N GLY A 129 -8.53 -15.05 10.03
CA GLY A 129 -8.07 -15.34 8.68
C GLY A 129 -9.08 -16.20 7.91
N PRO A 130 -9.10 -16.12 6.56
CA PRO A 130 -10.00 -16.92 5.75
C PRO A 130 -9.74 -18.42 5.99
N ALA A 131 -10.74 -19.11 6.53
CA ALA A 131 -10.63 -20.53 6.87
C ALA A 131 -10.90 -21.42 5.65
N GLY A 132 -9.91 -22.24 5.28
CA GLY A 132 -10.05 -23.26 4.25
C GLY A 132 -9.05 -23.14 3.10
N ARG A 133 -9.23 -23.96 2.08
CA ARG A 133 -8.40 -23.95 0.86
C ARG A 133 -9.10 -23.12 -0.20
N TYR A 134 -8.43 -22.08 -0.68
CA TYR A 134 -8.90 -21.25 -1.78
C TYR A 134 -8.13 -21.59 -3.05
N GLU A 135 -8.83 -21.67 -4.16
CA GLU A 135 -8.24 -21.91 -5.47
C GLU A 135 -8.65 -20.79 -6.42
N TYR A 136 -7.65 -20.11 -6.99
CA TYR A 136 -7.90 -19.13 -8.03
C TYR A 136 -8.24 -19.86 -9.32
N THR A 137 -9.52 -19.84 -9.69
CA THR A 137 -10.03 -20.59 -10.85
C THR A 137 -9.60 -20.00 -12.20
N ALA A 138 -9.10 -18.76 -12.21
CA ALA A 138 -8.61 -18.05 -13.40
C ALA A 138 -9.58 -18.09 -14.62
N VAL A 139 -10.88 -18.27 -14.39
CA VAL A 139 -11.89 -18.26 -15.45
C VAL A 139 -12.03 -16.81 -15.94
N LEU A 140 -11.64 -16.59 -17.20
CA LEU A 140 -11.74 -15.32 -17.92
C LEU A 140 -13.10 -15.21 -18.62
#